data_AF-A0A7D8AFE3-F1
#
_entry.id   AF-A0A7D8AFE3-F1
#
_cell.length_a   1.000
_cell.length_b   1.000
_cell.length_c   1.000
_cell.angle_alpha   90.00
_cell.angle_beta   90.00
_cell.angle_gamma   90.00
#
_symmetry.space_group_name_H-M   'P 1'
#
loop_
_entity.id
_entity.type
_entity.pdbx_description
1 polymer ?
#
loop_
_entity_poly.entity_id
_entity_poly.type
_entity_poly.pdbx_seq_one_letter_code
_entity_poly.pdbx_strand_id
1 'polypeptide(L)' 'MSNIHEEPDEMPTTEELEEPSTEKEPGEEPRVESPDEPEPDHEAVGIVVVGGPQSDTADAAHSQSGEEDQPS' A
#
# COMPACT_ATOMS: atom_id res chain seq x y z
N MET A 1 33.95 6.77 2.89
CA MET A 1 33.22 6.27 4.07
C MET A 1 32.48 5.03 3.59
N SER A 2 32.97 3.84 3.94
CA SER A 2 32.30 2.59 3.57
C SER A 2 31.18 2.34 4.56
N ASN A 3 29.94 2.29 4.08
CA ASN A 3 28.84 1.74 4.86
C ASN A 3 28.99 0.22 4.84
N ILE A 4 29.67 -0.32 5.85
CA ILE A 4 29.67 -1.75 6.15
C ILE A 4 28.24 -2.04 6.63
N HIS A 5 27.41 -2.61 5.75
CA HIS A 5 26.29 -3.41 6.20
C HIS A 5 26.92 -4.73 6.64
N GLU A 6 27.03 -4.91 7.96
CA GLU A 6 27.38 -6.19 8.57
C GLU A 6 26.27 -7.16 8.19
N GLU A 7 26.50 -8.00 7.18
CA GLU A 7 25.60 -9.12 6.91
C GLU A 7 25.70 -10.02 8.15
N PRO A 8 24.60 -10.26 8.89
CA PRO A 8 24.68 -11.14 10.03
C PRO A 8 25.05 -12.53 9.48
N ASP A 9 26.22 -13.03 9.86
CA ASP A 9 26.76 -14.34 9.47
C ASP A 9 25.81 -15.50 9.85
N GLU A 10 24.81 -15.24 10.69
CA GLU A 10 23.80 -16.18 11.13
C GLU A 10 22.43 -15.51 11.19
N MET A 11 21.42 -16.16 10.60
CA MET A 11 20.03 -15.74 10.81
C MET A 11 19.67 -15.97 12.28
N PRO A 12 19.02 -15.01 12.95
CA PRO A 12 18.61 -15.18 14.35
C PRO A 12 17.77 -16.44 14.49
N THR A 13 18.09 -17.22 15.52
CA THR A 13 17.30 -18.40 15.86
C THR A 13 15.93 -17.97 16.37
N THR A 14 14.94 -18.87 16.33
CA THR A 14 13.58 -18.55 16.78
C THR A 14 13.54 -18.10 18.26
N GLU A 15 14.49 -18.55 19.07
CA GLU A 15 14.60 -18.21 20.50
C GLU A 15 15.15 -16.80 20.73
N GLU A 16 15.85 -16.24 19.74
CA GLU A 16 16.40 -14.88 19.78
C GLU A 16 15.43 -13.83 19.21
N LEU A 17 14.37 -14.28 18.53
CA LEU A 17 13.32 -13.38 18.04
C LEU A 17 12.46 -12.90 19.21
N GLU A 18 12.21 -11.60 19.27
CA GLU A 18 11.24 -11.05 20.21
C GLU A 18 9.86 -11.64 19.91
N GLU A 19 9.13 -12.04 20.96
CA GLU A 19 7.76 -12.49 20.80
C GLU A 19 6.87 -11.33 20.31
N PRO A 20 5.88 -11.60 19.44
CA PRO A 20 4.95 -10.56 19.03
C PRO A 20 4.27 -9.99 20.28
N SER A 21 4.18 -8.66 20.38
CA SER A 21 3.55 -8.01 21.54
C SER A 21 2.08 -8.43 21.65
N THR A 22 1.80 -9.31 22.62
CA THR A 22 0.44 -9.71 23.02
C THR A 22 -0.11 -8.84 24.15
N GLU A 23 0.58 -7.74 24.49
CA GLU A 23 0.17 -6.85 25.59
C GLU A 23 -1.11 -6.06 25.26
N LYS A 24 -1.45 -5.93 23.97
CA LYS A 24 -2.73 -5.37 23.54
C LYS A 24 -3.82 -6.42 23.70
N GLU A 25 -4.99 -6.01 24.22
CA GLU A 25 -6.09 -6.95 24.36
C GLU A 25 -6.56 -7.43 22.98
N PRO A 26 -6.83 -8.73 22.78
CA PRO A 26 -7.38 -9.23 21.52
C PRO A 26 -8.66 -8.49 21.14
N GLY A 27 -8.66 -7.84 19.97
CA GLY A 27 -9.79 -7.03 19.50
C GLY A 27 -9.65 -5.53 19.79
N GLU A 28 -8.60 -5.07 20.48
CA GLU A 28 -8.22 -3.67 20.41
C GLU A 28 -7.77 -3.33 18.98
N GLU A 29 -8.40 -2.31 18.40
CA GLU A 29 -7.94 -1.74 17.13
C GLU A 29 -6.54 -1.13 17.30
N PRO A 30 -5.69 -1.16 16.26
CA PRO A 30 -4.46 -0.39 16.25
C PRO A 30 -4.78 1.08 16.57
N ARG A 31 -4.11 1.65 17.56
CA ARG A 31 -4.15 3.10 17.77
C ARG A 31 -3.38 3.74 16.62
N VAL A 32 -4.08 4.03 15.54
CA VAL A 32 -3.60 4.98 14.54
C VAL A 32 -3.63 6.33 15.25
N GLU A 33 -2.48 6.97 15.39
CA GLU A 33 -2.46 8.38 15.77
C GLU A 33 -3.39 9.09 14.80
N SER A 34 -4.38 9.83 15.31
CA SER A 34 -5.25 10.63 14.45
C SER A 34 -4.32 11.44 13.55
N PRO A 35 -4.34 11.23 12.23
CA PRO A 35 -3.39 11.91 11.36
C PRO A 35 -3.67 13.42 11.49
N ASP A 36 -2.79 14.12 12.19
CA ASP A 36 -2.86 15.57 12.38
C ASP A 36 -2.64 16.31 11.03
N GLU A 37 -2.08 15.59 10.06
CA GLU A 37 -1.76 16.04 8.72
C GLU A 37 -2.50 15.16 7.69
N PRO A 38 -2.89 15.71 6.52
CA PRO A 38 -3.53 14.91 5.47
C PRO A 38 -2.65 13.72 5.06
N GLU A 39 -3.28 12.58 4.80
CA GLU A 39 -2.57 11.40 4.27
C GLU A 39 -1.85 11.77 2.96
N PRO A 40 -0.64 11.23 2.72
CA PRO A 40 0.08 11.46 1.47
C PRO A 40 -0.72 10.91 0.28
N ASP A 41 -0.75 11.66 -0.82
CA ASP A 41 -1.41 11.23 -2.04
C ASP A 41 -0.76 9.93 -2.57
N HIS A 42 -1.51 8.83 -2.52
CA HIS A 42 -1.07 7.54 -3.03
C HIS A 42 -1.45 7.38 -4.51
N GLU A 43 -0.45 7.22 -5.37
CA GLU A 43 -0.67 6.89 -6.79
C GLU A 43 -0.86 5.38 -6.96
N ALA A 44 -2.01 4.96 -7.47
CA ALA A 44 -2.26 3.56 -7.81
C ALA A 44 -1.64 3.23 -9.18
N VAL A 45 -0.56 2.45 -9.19
CA VAL A 45 0.11 2.00 -10.42
C VAL A 45 -0.39 0.60 -10.80
N GLY A 46 -1.05 0.49 -11.95
CA GLY A 46 -1.51 -0.80 -12.51
C GLY A 46 -0.41 -1.48 -13.32
N ILE A 47 -0.05 -2.73 -12.96
CA ILE A 47 0.86 -3.56 -13.75
C ILE A 47 0.02 -4.38 -14.74
N VAL A 48 0.32 -4.25 -16.04
CA VAL A 48 -0.31 -5.05 -17.09
C VAL A 48 0.47 -6.35 -17.34
N VAL A 49 -0.26 -7.45 -17.61
CA VAL A 49 0.34 -8.73 -18.00
C VAL A 49 0.40 -8.82 -19.53
N VAL A 50 1.60 -8.99 -20.08
CA VAL A 50 1.80 -9.16 -21.53
C VAL A 50 1.61 -10.63 -21.93
N GLY A 51 0.73 -10.89 -22.90
CA GLY A 51 0.52 -12.21 -23.50
C GLY A 51 -0.58 -13.08 -22.85
N GLY A 52 -1.28 -12.57 -21.82
CA GLY A 52 -2.50 -13.18 -21.30
C GLY A 52 -3.74 -12.78 -22.12
N PRO A 53 -4.88 -13.50 -21.99
CA PRO A 53 -6.14 -13.05 -22.58
C PRO A 53 -6.49 -11.68 -21.99
N GLN A 54 -6.57 -10.66 -22.83
CA GLN A 54 -7.08 -9.36 -22.44
C GLN A 54 -8.58 -9.51 -22.25
N SER A 55 -9.02 -9.66 -21.00
CA SER A 55 -10.44 -9.48 -20.67
C SER A 55 -10.80 -8.02 -20.94
N ASP A 56 -11.87 -7.82 -21.69
CA ASP A 56 -12.40 -6.54 -22.20
C ASP A 56 -12.90 -5.65 -21.06
N THR A 57 -12.01 -5.21 -20.17
CA THR A 57 -12.32 -4.32 -19.04
C THR A 57 -11.48 -3.05 -19.16
N ALA A 58 -11.48 -2.47 -20.36
CA ALA A 58 -10.90 -1.15 -20.64
C ALA A 58 -11.89 -0.18 -21.31
N ASP A 59 -13.16 -0.58 -21.53
CA ASP A 59 -14.16 0.21 -22.28
C ASP A 59 -15.42 0.54 -21.44
N ALA A 60 -15.27 0.86 -20.15
CA ALA A 60 -16.45 1.23 -19.33
C ALA A 60 -16.24 2.42 -18.37
N ALA A 61 -15.10 3.12 -18.40
CA ALA A 61 -14.83 4.17 -17.41
C ALA A 61 -14.25 5.48 -17.98
N HIS A 62 -14.34 5.74 -19.29
CA HIS A 62 -13.85 7.01 -19.86
C HIS A 62 -14.74 7.64 -20.92
N SER A 63 -16.06 7.46 -20.85
CA SER A 63 -16.97 8.25 -21.68
C SER A 63 -18.18 8.71 -20.88
N GLN A 64 -18.41 10.03 -20.92
CA GLN A 64 -19.54 10.83 -20.42
C GLN A 64 -19.43 11.19 -18.92
N SER A 65 -19.42 12.45 -18.50
CA SER A 65 -19.67 13.72 -19.18
C SER A 65 -19.37 14.85 -18.18
N GLY A 66 -18.30 15.60 -18.42
CA GLY A 66 -18.06 16.89 -17.78
C GLY A 66 -17.89 17.90 -18.90
N GLU A 67 -19.00 18.34 -19.48
CA GLU A 67 -18.99 19.44 -20.44
C GLU A 67 -20.03 20.47 -20.02
N GLU A 68 -19.53 21.70 -20.00
CA GLU A 68 -20.10 22.91 -19.44
C GLU A 68 -21.28 23.46 -20.27
N ASP A 69 -21.95 24.46 -19.72
CA ASP A 69 -22.80 25.44 -20.42
C ASP A 69 -24.23 25.00 -20.80
N GLN A 70 -25.20 25.28 -19.93
CA GLN A 70 -26.57 25.53 -20.38
C GLN A 70 -26.77 27.05 -20.56
N PRO A 71 -27.03 27.53 -21.80
CA PRO A 71 -27.33 28.93 -22.03
C PRO A 71 -28.68 29.34 -21.40
N SER A 72 -28.70 30.61 -20.99
CA SER A 72 -29.69 31.37 -20.20
C SER A 72 -31.18 31.11 -20.45
#